data_AF-A0A6M2BMQ9-F1
#
_entry.id   AF-A0A6M2BMQ9-F1
#
_cell.length_a   1.000
_cell.length_b   1.000
_cell.length_c   1.000
_cell.angle_alpha   90.00
_cell.angle_beta   90.00
_cell.angle_gamma   90.00
#
_symmetry.space_group_name_H-M   'P 1'
#
loop_
_entity.id
_entity.type
_entity.pdbx_description
1 polymer ?
#
loop_
_entity_poly.entity_id
_entity_poly.type
_entity_poly.pdbx_seq_one_letter_code
_entity_poly.pdbx_strand_id
1 'polypeptide(L)' 'MFLTDEEIESLTRKKQHAAQARALDAIGLKYAMRGDGSLVVLHSAVEALLNPDTKRKPKPAIPEPNWDAIR' A
#
# COMPACT_ATOMS: atom_id res chain seq x y z
N MET A 1 4.74 -8.05 6.91
CA MET A 1 3.71 -9.06 7.27
C MET A 1 2.42 -8.73 6.53
N PHE A 2 1.58 -9.73 6.24
CA PHE A 2 0.29 -9.55 5.56
C PHE A 2 -0.86 -9.60 6.55
N LEU A 3 -1.99 -8.99 6.20
CA LEU A 3 -3.24 -9.15 6.96
C LEU A 3 -3.81 -10.56 6.78
N THR A 4 -4.51 -11.06 7.80
CA THR A 4 -5.35 -12.26 7.70
C THR A 4 -6.69 -11.95 7.03
N ASP A 5 -7.43 -12.98 6.66
CA ASP A 5 -8.75 -12.83 6.04
C ASP A 5 -9.75 -12.19 7.02
N GLU A 6 -9.67 -12.50 8.31
CA GLU A 6 -10.51 -11.89 9.36
C GLU A 6 -10.19 -10.39 9.53
N GLU A 7 -8.91 -10.02 9.44
CA GLU A 7 -8.50 -8.61 9.51
C GLU A 7 -8.99 -7.82 8.29
N ILE A 8 -8.95 -8.43 7.10
CA ILE A 8 -9.50 -7.84 5.87
C ILE A 8 -11.02 -7.72 5.96
N GLU A 9 -11.73 -8.72 6.48
CA GLU A 9 -13.17 -8.66 6.72
C GLU A 9 -13.50 -7.55 7.73
N SER A 10 -12.75 -7.43 8.82
CA SER A 10 -12.93 -6.39 9.83
C SER A 10 -12.71 -4.98 9.25
N LEU A 11 -11.62 -4.79 8.48
CA LEU A 11 -11.27 -3.52 7.85
C LEU A 11 -12.32 -3.06 6.83
N THR A 12 -12.84 -3.99 6.03
CA THR A 12 -13.77 -3.69 4.94
C THR A 12 -15.25 -3.79 5.34
N ARG A 13 -15.55 -4.50 6.43
CA ARG A 13 -16.89 -4.96 6.83
C ARG A 13 -17.62 -5.76 5.75
N LYS A 14 -16.86 -6.48 4.90
CA LYS A 14 -17.38 -7.29 3.80
C LYS A 14 -16.87 -8.73 3.90
N LYS A 15 -17.72 -9.68 3.54
CA LYS A 15 -17.41 -11.12 3.51
C LYS A 15 -16.95 -11.63 2.15
N GLN A 16 -17.46 -11.04 1.06
CA GLN A 16 -17.12 -11.49 -0.29
C GLN A 16 -15.86 -10.81 -0.79
N HIS A 17 -14.91 -11.57 -1.33
CA HIS A 17 -13.62 -11.03 -1.80
C HIS A 17 -13.78 -9.91 -2.85
N ALA A 18 -14.74 -10.04 -3.78
CA ALA A 18 -15.01 -8.98 -4.76
C ALA A 18 -15.52 -7.67 -4.10
N ALA A 19 -16.30 -7.78 -3.02
CA ALA A 19 -16.78 -6.63 -2.26
C ALA A 19 -15.68 -6.02 -1.38
N GLN A 20 -14.83 -6.86 -0.79
CA GLN A 20 -13.64 -6.43 -0.06
C GLN A 20 -12.69 -5.65 -1.00
N ALA A 21 -12.41 -6.17 -2.19
CA ALA A 21 -11.56 -5.53 -3.20
C ALA A 21 -12.04 -4.10 -3.52
N ARG A 22 -13.35 -3.95 -3.82
CA ARG A 22 -13.95 -2.62 -4.05
C ARG A 22 -13.84 -1.68 -2.85
N ALA A 23 -13.96 -2.20 -1.63
CA ALA A 23 -13.79 -1.40 -0.42
C ALA A 23 -12.34 -0.95 -0.25
N LEU A 24 -11.37 -1.84 -0.49
CA LEU A 24 -9.94 -1.52 -0.45
C LEU A 24 -9.57 -0.47 -1.51
N ASP A 25 -10.13 -0.57 -2.72
CA ASP A 25 -9.98 0.44 -3.77
C ASP A 25 -10.53 1.80 -3.35
N ALA A 26 -11.71 1.83 -2.71
CA ALA A 26 -12.31 3.06 -2.20
C ALA A 26 -11.49 3.71 -1.07
N ILE A 27 -10.83 2.89 -0.25
CA ILE A 27 -9.91 3.34 0.81
C ILE A 27 -8.57 3.82 0.22
N GLY A 28 -8.25 3.43 -1.02
CA GLY A 28 -6.95 3.70 -1.67
C GLY A 28 -5.84 2.77 -1.20
N LEU A 29 -6.19 1.62 -0.62
CA LEU A 29 -5.24 0.64 -0.14
C LEU A 29 -4.84 -0.32 -1.25
N LYS A 30 -3.54 -0.55 -1.43
CA LYS A 30 -3.03 -1.52 -2.40
C LYS A 30 -3.18 -2.95 -1.88
N TYR A 31 -3.67 -3.83 -2.74
CA TYR A 31 -3.81 -5.26 -2.49
C TYR A 31 -3.36 -6.05 -3.72
N ALA A 32 -3.07 -7.33 -3.50
CA ALA A 32 -2.90 -8.32 -4.56
C ALA A 32 -3.97 -9.40 -4.41
N MET A 33 -4.33 -10.04 -5.52
CA MET A 33 -5.23 -11.20 -5.52
C MET A 33 -4.41 -12.47 -5.69
N ARG A 34 -4.65 -13.48 -4.85
CA ARG A 34 -4.05 -14.81 -4.98
C ARG A 34 -4.75 -15.63 -6.07
N GLY A 35 -4.14 -16.74 -6.46
CA GLY A 35 -4.71 -17.66 -7.47
C GLY A 35 -6.04 -18.31 -7.06
N ASP A 36 -6.36 -18.32 -5.76
CA ASP A 36 -7.63 -18.80 -5.19
C ASP A 36 -8.70 -17.68 -5.10
N GLY A 37 -8.36 -16.45 -5.46
CA GLY A 37 -9.25 -15.29 -5.37
C GLY A 37 -9.29 -14.60 -4.01
N SER A 38 -8.53 -15.05 -3.02
CA SER A 38 -8.35 -14.34 -1.74
C SER A 38 -7.49 -13.09 -1.92
N LEU A 39 -7.60 -12.14 -0.98
CA LEU A 39 -6.91 -10.87 -1.04
C LEU A 39 -5.69 -10.85 -0.11
N VAL A 40 -4.62 -10.25 -0.60
CA VAL A 40 -3.38 -10.06 0.15
C VAL A 40 -3.13 -8.58 0.31
N VAL A 41 -3.06 -8.16 1.55
CA VAL A 41 -2.79 -6.78 1.94
C VAL A 41 -1.56 -6.76 2.83
N LEU A 42 -0.64 -5.84 2.58
CA LEU A 42 0.51 -5.64 3.46
C LEU A 42 0.10 -4.81 4.68
N HIS A 43 0.46 -5.27 5.87
CA HIS A 43 0.22 -4.51 7.11
C HIS A 43 0.89 -3.11 7.06
N SER A 44 2.10 -3.05 6.51
CA SER A 44 2.82 -1.79 6.32
C SER A 44 2.13 -0.83 5.35
N ALA A 45 1.32 -1.33 4.40
CA ALA A 45 0.53 -0.47 3.52
C ALA A 45 -0.62 0.21 4.27
N VAL A 46 -1.22 -0.49 5.24
CA VAL A 46 -2.24 0.07 6.13
C VAL A 46 -1.62 1.11 7.05
N GLU A 47 -0.51 0.78 7.69
CA GLU A 47 0.24 1.71 8.55
C GLU A 47 0.63 2.97 7.79
N ALA A 48 1.18 2.84 6.58
CA ALA A 48 1.58 3.98 5.77
C ALA A 48 0.41 4.84 5.28
N LEU A 49 -0.80 4.27 5.18
CA LEU A 49 -2.00 5.01 4.81
C LEU A 49 -2.55 5.80 6.01
N LEU A 50 -2.53 5.21 7.21
CA LEU A 50 -3.12 5.78 8.42
C LEU A 50 -2.17 6.68 9.20
N ASN A 51 -0.85 6.49 9.06
CA ASN A 51 0.14 7.27 9.77
C ASN A 51 0.68 8.41 8.88
N PRO A 52 0.31 9.68 9.16
CA PRO A 52 0.80 10.83 8.40
C PRO A 52 2.32 11.04 8.53
N ASP A 53 2.94 10.50 9.58
CA ASP A 53 4.37 10.60 9.86
C ASP A 53 5.20 9.43 9.30
N THR A 54 4.56 8.44 8.66
CA THR A 54 5.30 7.42 7.91
C THR A 54 5.95 8.10 6.70
N LYS A 55 7.19 8.55 6.91
CA LYS A 55 8.03 9.20 5.93
C LYS A 55 8.10 8.30 4.69
N ARG A 56 7.35 8.67 3.64
CA ARG A 56 7.67 8.21 2.28
C ARG A 56 9.13 8.56 2.10
N LYS A 57 9.99 7.56 1.83
CA LYS A 57 11.41 7.82 1.57
C LYS A 57 11.45 8.94 0.52
N PRO A 58 12.15 10.06 0.79
CA PRO A 58 12.24 11.12 -0.19
C PRO A 58 12.74 10.50 -1.49
N LYS A 59 12.09 10.86 -2.61
CA LYS A 59 12.60 10.46 -3.94
C LYS A 59 14.10 10.83 -3.95
N PRO A 60 14.99 9.91 -4.39
CA PRO A 60 16.39 10.26 -4.52
C PRO A 60 16.48 11.52 -5.38
N ALA A 61 17.18 12.53 -4.87
CA ALA A 61 17.44 13.74 -5.64
C ALA A 61 18.06 13.32 -6.97
N ILE A 62 17.58 13.90 -8.06
CA ILE A 62 18.19 13.71 -9.38
C ILE A 62 19.65 14.17 -9.21
N PRO A 63 20.66 13.33 -9.50
CA PRO A 63 22.04 13.76 -9.42
C PRO A 63 22.23 14.93 -10.39
N GLU A 64 22.42 16.13 -9.86
CA GLU A 64 22.76 17.27 -10.69
C GLU A 64 24.19 17.08 -11.21
N PRO A 65 24.45 17.25 -12.52
CA PRO A 65 25.80 17.24 -13.04
C PRO A 65 26.68 18.27 -12.31
N ASN A 66 27.91 17.90 -11.98
CA ASN A 66 28.86 18.82 -11.36
C ASN A 66 29.32 19.87 -12.38
N TRP A 67 28.61 21.01 -12.45
CA TRP A 67 28.92 22.11 -13.36
C TRP A 67 30.27 22.78 -13.07
N ASP A 68 30.79 22.69 -11.84
CA ASP A 68 32.10 23.22 -11.47
C ASP A 68 33.26 22.46 -12.15
N ALA A 69 33.03 21.27 -12.69
CA ALA A 69 34.03 20.51 -13.43
C ALA A 69 34.28 21.02 -14.87
N ILE A 70 33.52 22.03 -15.32
CA ILE A 70 33.56 22.57 -16.69
C ILE A 70 34.27 23.95 -16.73
N ARG A 71 34.69 24.50 -15.58
CA ARG A 71 35.30 25.84 -15.49
C ARG A 71 36.82 25.83 -15.49
#